data_AF-A0A5N6MUF6-F1
#
_entry.id   AF-A0A5N6MUF6-F1
#
_cell.length_a   1.000
_cell.length_b   1.000
_cell.length_c   1.000
_cell.angle_alpha   90.00
_cell.angle_beta   90.00
_cell.angle_gamma   90.00
#
_symmetry.space_group_name_H-M   'P 1'
#
loop_
_entity.id
_entity.type
_entity.pdbx_description
1 polymer ?
#
loop_
_entity_poly.entity_id
_entity_poly.type
_entity_poly.pdbx_seq_one_letter_code
_entity_poly.pdbx_strand_id
1 'polypeptide(L)'
;MSSRHSTWPVLLCIYNLPPWLCMKRKYIMMSLLIQGPKQPGNDIDVYLSPLIDDMKTLWNTGVDVYDAYKKENFKMRAMIFCTISDFPAYANLSGYSTKGKQACPVCEDETNSIYLKNSKKTVYMGHRRFLPPNHRYRKNTKEFDGKSELRRVRRGFDAFSRVQNMNTILGKRSRTEIRGNWRKRSIFWDLPYWKCLEV
;
A
#
# COMPACT_ATOMS: atom_id res chain seq x y z
N MET A 1 2.21 -30.46 -7.80
CA MET A 1 0.80 -30.23 -7.41
C MET A 1 0.51 -28.74 -7.53
N SER A 2 -0.21 -28.33 -8.59
CA SER A 2 -0.70 -26.94 -8.70
C SER A 2 -2.12 -26.90 -8.16
N SER A 3 -2.33 -26.26 -7.01
CA SER A 3 -3.68 -25.95 -6.55
C SER A 3 -4.39 -25.10 -7.62
N ARG A 4 -5.61 -25.48 -8.03
CA ARG A 4 -6.47 -24.65 -8.89
C ARG A 4 -7.18 -23.55 -8.11
N HIS A 5 -7.11 -23.60 -6.78
CA HIS A 5 -7.72 -22.63 -5.87
C HIS A 5 -6.66 -21.67 -5.35
N SER A 6 -6.98 -20.38 -5.37
CA SER A 6 -6.23 -19.36 -4.65
C SER A 6 -7.21 -18.47 -3.89
N THR A 7 -6.70 -17.87 -2.82
CA THR A 7 -7.47 -17.07 -1.89
C THR A 7 -6.62 -15.89 -1.46
N TRP A 8 -7.27 -14.75 -1.24
CA TRP A 8 -6.63 -13.51 -0.81
C TRP A 8 -7.08 -13.22 0.63
N PRO A 9 -6.29 -13.59 1.63
CA PRO A 9 -6.59 -13.29 3.02
C PRO A 9 -6.25 -11.82 3.33
N VAL A 10 -7.11 -11.15 4.08
CA VAL A 10 -6.79 -9.89 4.76
C VAL A 10 -6.58 -10.22 6.23
N LEU A 11 -5.39 -9.90 6.72
CA LEU A 11 -4.94 -10.23 8.06
C LEU A 11 -4.68 -8.94 8.83
N LEU A 12 -5.11 -8.89 10.09
CA LEU A 12 -4.84 -7.83 11.04
C LEU A 12 -3.87 -8.35 12.10
N CYS A 13 -2.77 -7.62 12.30
CA CYS A 13 -1.80 -7.92 13.34
C CYS A 13 -1.85 -6.84 14.44
N ILE A 14 -1.77 -7.25 15.70
CA ILE A 14 -1.78 -6.32 16.84
C ILE A 14 -0.37 -5.75 17.04
N TYR A 15 -0.13 -4.54 16.54
CA TYR A 15 1.18 -3.87 16.61
C TYR A 15 1.56 -3.33 17.99
N ASN A 16 0.63 -3.31 18.96
CA ASN A 16 0.93 -2.96 20.35
C ASN A 16 1.72 -4.06 21.08
N LEU A 17 1.83 -5.26 20.48
CA LEU A 17 2.62 -6.35 21.04
C LEU A 17 4.09 -6.24 20.64
N PRO A 18 5.01 -6.75 21.46
CA PRO A 18 6.43 -6.82 21.10
C PRO A 18 6.67 -7.52 19.75
N PRO A 19 7.74 -7.16 19.01
CA PRO A 19 8.01 -7.69 17.66
C PRO A 19 8.07 -9.22 17.56
N TRP A 20 8.51 -9.90 18.63
CA TRP A 20 8.57 -11.36 18.69
C TRP A 20 7.20 -12.04 18.90
N LEU A 21 6.16 -11.26 19.24
CA LEU A 21 4.79 -11.74 19.44
C LEU A 21 3.84 -11.31 18.31
N CYS A 22 3.92 -10.06 17.82
CA CYS A 22 2.89 -9.49 16.93
C CYS A 22 2.60 -10.30 15.65
N MET A 23 3.59 -11.06 15.15
CA MET A 23 3.46 -11.91 13.96
C MET A 23 3.21 -13.40 14.27
N LYS A 24 2.96 -13.78 15.52
CA LYS A 24 2.60 -15.16 15.87
C LYS A 24 1.14 -15.42 15.51
N ARG A 25 0.84 -16.63 15.04
CA ARG A 25 -0.50 -17.07 14.60
C ARG A 25 -1.63 -16.69 15.56
N LYS A 26 -1.38 -16.75 16.88
CA LYS A 26 -2.37 -16.44 17.93
C LYS A 26 -2.75 -14.95 18.06
N TYR A 27 -1.97 -14.05 17.46
CA TYR A 27 -2.19 -12.60 17.48
C TYR A 27 -2.46 -12.00 16.09
N ILE A 28 -2.65 -12.86 15.10
CA ILE A 28 -3.07 -12.49 13.76
C ILE A 28 -4.54 -12.85 13.63
N MET A 29 -5.36 -11.85 13.34
CA MET A 29 -6.79 -12.01 13.11
C MET A 29 -7.04 -12.03 11.59
N MET A 30 -7.80 -13.01 11.11
CA MET A 30 -8.26 -13.01 9.72
C MET A 30 -9.55 -12.20 9.64
N SER A 31 -9.48 -11.01 9.04
CA SER A 31 -10.64 -10.12 8.94
C SER A 31 -11.49 -10.42 7.70
N LEU A 32 -10.87 -10.77 6.57
CA LEU A 32 -11.56 -11.06 5.32
C LEU A 32 -10.87 -12.21 4.58
N LEU A 33 -11.68 -12.98 3.85
CA LEU A 33 -11.20 -14.03 2.95
C LEU A 33 -11.84 -13.84 1.58
N ILE A 34 -11.06 -13.37 0.60
CA ILE A 34 -11.55 -13.08 -0.75
C ILE A 34 -11.22 -14.26 -1.66
N GLN A 35 -12.24 -14.82 -2.30
CA GLN A 35 -12.08 -15.96 -3.20
C GLN A 35 -11.34 -15.55 -4.50
N GLY A 36 -10.28 -16.27 -4.84
CA GLY A 36 -9.60 -16.15 -6.13
C GLY A 36 -10.30 -16.97 -7.23
N PRO A 37 -9.66 -17.22 -8.40
CA PRO A 37 -8.25 -16.95 -8.71
C PRO A 37 -7.97 -15.59 -9.32
N LYS A 38 -9.02 -14.82 -9.62
CA LYS A 38 -8.88 -13.48 -10.21
C LYS A 38 -8.59 -12.47 -9.11
N GLN A 39 -7.62 -11.61 -9.36
CA GLN A 39 -7.31 -10.48 -8.49
C GLN A 39 -8.54 -9.54 -8.43
N PRO A 40 -8.94 -9.05 -7.24
CA PRO A 40 -10.10 -8.15 -7.10
C PRO A 40 -9.88 -6.79 -7.79
N GLY A 41 -8.62 -6.39 -7.99
CA GLY A 41 -8.30 -5.12 -8.63
C GLY A 41 -8.80 -3.95 -7.78
N ASN A 42 -9.43 -2.96 -8.42
CA ASN A 42 -10.04 -1.83 -7.73
C ASN A 42 -11.23 -2.22 -6.84
N ASP A 43 -11.94 -3.31 -7.18
CA ASP A 43 -13.10 -3.80 -6.43
C ASP A 43 -12.74 -4.35 -5.04
N ILE A 44 -11.44 -4.42 -4.68
CA ILE A 44 -10.99 -4.77 -3.33
C ILE A 44 -11.62 -3.86 -2.26
N ASP A 45 -11.91 -2.61 -2.60
CA ASP A 45 -12.50 -1.63 -1.68
C ASP A 45 -13.92 -2.04 -1.25
N VAL A 46 -14.67 -2.71 -2.13
CA VAL A 46 -16.00 -3.25 -1.80
C VAL A 46 -15.89 -4.30 -0.70
N TYR A 47 -14.88 -5.17 -0.78
CA TYR A 47 -14.63 -6.19 0.24
C TYR A 47 -14.10 -5.60 1.55
N LEU A 48 -13.34 -4.50 1.47
CA LEU A 48 -12.79 -3.82 2.64
C LEU A 48 -13.81 -2.94 3.37
N SER A 49 -14.93 -2.57 2.74
CA SER A 49 -15.93 -1.66 3.33
C SER A 49 -16.36 -2.04 4.75
N PRO A 50 -16.74 -3.31 5.05
CA PRO A 50 -17.13 -3.67 6.41
C PRO A 50 -16.00 -3.46 7.43
N LEU A 51 -14.77 -3.83 7.05
CA LEU A 51 -13.59 -3.61 7.90
C LEU A 51 -13.35 -2.13 8.16
N ILE A 52 -13.51 -1.27 7.15
CA ILE A 52 -13.33 0.18 7.29
C ILE A 52 -14.41 0.78 8.22
N ASP A 53 -15.64 0.30 8.16
CA ASP A 53 -16.73 0.76 9.03
C ASP A 53 -16.51 0.33 10.49
N ASP A 54 -16.03 -0.90 10.72
CA ASP A 54 -15.58 -1.36 12.04
C ASP A 54 -14.44 -0.50 12.58
N MET A 55 -13.46 -0.16 11.73
CA MET A 55 -12.34 0.70 12.14
C MET A 55 -12.76 2.15 12.42
N LYS A 56 -13.75 2.69 11.71
CA LYS A 56 -14.36 3.99 12.04
C LYS A 56 -15.04 3.95 13.41
N THR A 57 -15.77 2.88 13.70
CA THR A 57 -16.43 2.67 15.00
C THR A 57 -15.39 2.59 16.12
N LEU A 58 -14.37 1.75 15.95
CA LEU A 58 -13.28 1.59 16.92
C LEU A 58 -12.50 2.90 17.16
N TRP A 59 -12.33 3.74 16.15
CA TRP A 59 -11.62 5.01 16.30
C TRP A 59 -12.46 6.11 16.96
N ASN A 60 -13.67 6.35 16.45
CA ASN A 60 -14.50 7.49 16.84
C ASN A 60 -15.16 7.27 18.20
N THR A 61 -15.97 6.22 18.30
CA THR A 61 -16.70 5.91 19.52
C THR A 61 -15.88 5.00 20.40
N GLY A 62 -15.21 3.99 19.85
CA GLY A 62 -14.68 2.85 20.60
C GLY A 62 -15.77 1.85 20.94
N VAL A 63 -15.38 0.68 21.44
CA VAL A 63 -16.27 -0.42 21.85
C VAL A 63 -15.92 -0.83 23.28
N ASP A 64 -16.93 -1.08 24.12
CA ASP A 64 -16.70 -1.57 25.47
C ASP A 64 -16.27 -3.04 25.43
N VAL A 65 -15.11 -3.34 26.02
CA VAL A 65 -14.50 -4.67 26.04
C VAL A 65 -14.11 -5.00 27.48
N TYR A 66 -14.32 -6.25 27.86
CA TYR A 66 -13.91 -6.75 29.17
C TYR A 66 -12.44 -7.22 29.13
N ASP A 67 -11.59 -6.63 29.96
CA ASP A 67 -10.23 -7.09 30.19
C ASP A 67 -10.23 -8.22 31.22
N ALA A 68 -10.03 -9.46 30.77
CA ALA A 68 -10.00 -10.63 31.65
C ALA A 68 -8.83 -10.64 32.65
N TYR A 69 -7.73 -9.94 32.36
CA TYR A 69 -6.58 -9.85 33.26
C TYR A 69 -6.84 -8.86 34.40
N LYS A 70 -7.35 -7.66 34.06
CA LYS A 70 -7.68 -6.63 35.05
C LYS A 70 -9.07 -6.80 35.70
N LYS A 71 -9.91 -7.65 35.11
CA LYS A 71 -11.31 -7.89 35.52
C LYS A 71 -12.18 -6.63 35.46
N GLU A 72 -11.91 -5.72 34.53
CA GLU A 72 -12.65 -4.47 34.36
C GLU A 72 -13.09 -4.26 32.90
N ASN A 73 -14.16 -3.51 32.70
CA ASN A 73 -14.53 -3.04 31.37
C ASN A 73 -13.67 -1.82 31.02
N PHE A 74 -13.16 -1.79 29.80
CA PHE A 74 -12.49 -0.61 29.27
C PHE A 74 -13.01 -0.31 27.86
N LYS A 75 -12.86 0.94 27.46
CA LYS A 75 -13.27 1.40 26.15
C LYS A 75 -12.13 1.17 25.16
N MET A 76 -12.25 0.12 24.35
CA MET A 76 -11.25 -0.22 23.35
C MET A 76 -11.36 0.70 22.14
N ARG A 77 -10.23 1.26 21.73
CA ARG A 77 -10.05 1.96 20.46
C ARG A 77 -8.92 1.33 19.66
N ALA A 78 -9.04 1.37 18.35
CA ALA A 78 -8.03 0.83 17.43
C ALA A 78 -7.91 1.71 16.20
N MET A 79 -6.74 1.61 15.56
CA MET A 79 -6.49 2.23 14.26
C MET A 79 -5.66 1.29 13.39
N ILE A 80 -5.85 1.36 12.07
CA ILE A 80 -4.91 0.76 11.13
C ILE A 80 -3.71 1.69 11.03
N PHE A 81 -2.53 1.21 11.45
CA PHE A 81 -1.30 2.00 11.41
C PHE A 81 -0.58 1.92 10.06
N CYS A 82 -0.55 0.74 9.43
CA CYS A 82 0.07 0.53 8.13
C CYS A 82 -0.58 -0.66 7.40
N THR A 83 -0.31 -0.75 6.10
CA THR A 83 -0.62 -1.97 5.32
C THR A 83 0.68 -2.65 4.93
N ILE A 84 0.74 -3.97 5.06
CA ILE A 84 1.84 -4.79 4.53
C ILE A 84 1.29 -5.57 3.36
N SER A 85 1.85 -5.31 2.19
CA SER A 85 1.40 -5.91 0.94
C SER A 85 2.58 -6.11 0.00
N ASP A 86 2.48 -7.11 -0.86
CA ASP A 86 3.36 -7.21 -2.01
C ASP A 86 2.99 -6.13 -3.05
N PHE A 87 3.80 -6.00 -4.10
CA PHE A 87 3.63 -4.92 -5.08
C PHE A 87 2.31 -4.99 -5.89
N PRO A 88 1.81 -6.18 -6.28
CA PRO A 88 0.48 -6.32 -6.87
C PRO A 88 -0.67 -5.95 -5.92
N ALA A 89 -0.62 -6.37 -4.65
CA ALA A 89 -1.65 -6.00 -3.67
C ALA A 89 -1.59 -4.50 -3.35
N TYR A 90 -0.39 -3.92 -3.22
CA TYR A 90 -0.21 -2.49 -3.04
C TYR A 90 -0.91 -1.68 -4.14
N ALA A 91 -0.82 -2.12 -5.40
CA ALA A 91 -1.50 -1.45 -6.52
C ALA A 91 -3.03 -1.40 -6.33
N ASN A 92 -3.60 -2.51 -5.85
CA ASN A 92 -5.03 -2.58 -5.57
C ASN A 92 -5.43 -1.76 -4.35
N LEU A 93 -4.61 -1.75 -3.30
CA LEU A 93 -4.94 -1.04 -2.06
C LEU A 93 -4.79 0.48 -2.23
N SER A 94 -3.66 0.93 -2.78
CA SER A 94 -3.36 2.37 -2.97
C SER A 94 -4.14 2.99 -4.12
N GLY A 95 -4.47 2.20 -5.15
CA GLY A 95 -4.93 2.72 -6.43
C GLY A 95 -3.81 3.24 -7.33
N TYR A 96 -2.54 3.15 -6.92
CA TYR A 96 -1.40 3.53 -7.76
C TYR A 96 -1.04 2.42 -8.74
N SER A 97 -0.82 2.77 -10.01
CA SER A 97 -0.36 1.80 -11.00
C SER A 97 1.10 1.44 -10.77
N THR A 98 1.36 0.22 -10.29
CA THR A 98 2.71 -0.34 -10.12
C THR A 98 3.26 -1.00 -11.39
N LYS A 99 2.72 -0.63 -12.56
CA LYS A 99 3.08 -1.20 -13.87
C LYS A 99 3.58 -0.12 -14.82
N GLY A 100 4.34 -0.53 -15.83
CA GLY A 100 4.81 0.37 -16.89
C GLY A 100 6.04 1.20 -16.47
N LYS A 101 6.20 2.39 -17.07
CA LYS A 101 7.42 3.21 -16.89
C LYS A 101 7.50 3.93 -15.54
N GLN A 102 6.37 4.07 -14.85
CA GLN A 102 6.24 4.86 -13.62
C GLN A 102 5.71 3.97 -12.47
N ALA A 103 6.28 2.79 -12.30
CA ALA A 103 5.78 1.84 -11.30
C ALA A 103 6.07 2.22 -9.85
N CYS A 104 7.03 3.12 -9.60
CA CYS A 104 7.44 3.46 -8.24
C CYS A 104 6.50 4.55 -7.67
N PRO A 105 5.71 4.24 -6.62
CA PRO A 105 4.82 5.24 -6.01
C PRO A 105 5.60 6.37 -5.35
N VAL A 106 6.82 6.12 -4.87
CA VAL A 106 7.67 7.15 -4.23
C VAL A 106 8.24 8.15 -5.25
N CYS A 107 8.70 7.66 -6.39
CA CYS A 107 9.28 8.51 -7.43
C CYS A 107 8.21 9.14 -8.33
N GLU A 108 7.06 8.48 -8.48
CA GLU A 108 5.99 8.79 -9.42
C GLU A 108 6.52 9.14 -10.83
N ASP A 109 6.31 10.39 -11.25
CA ASP A 109 6.72 10.96 -12.52
C ASP A 109 8.25 11.10 -12.64
N GLU A 110 8.99 11.14 -11.53
CA GLU A 110 10.45 11.11 -11.50
C GLU A 110 11.03 9.69 -11.59
N THR A 111 10.20 8.66 -11.75
CA THR A 111 10.65 7.28 -11.94
C THR A 111 11.54 7.21 -13.17
N ASN A 112 12.80 6.85 -12.97
CA ASN A 112 13.73 6.65 -14.06
C ASN A 112 13.60 5.21 -14.57
N SER A 113 13.05 5.02 -15.77
CA SER A 113 12.90 3.69 -16.36
C SER A 113 13.42 3.63 -17.79
N ILE A 114 13.93 2.46 -18.16
CA ILE A 114 14.45 2.18 -19.49
C ILE A 114 13.77 0.92 -20.01
N TYR A 115 13.33 0.95 -21.27
CA TYR A 115 12.84 -0.25 -21.94
C TYR A 115 13.99 -0.93 -22.69
N LEU A 116 14.33 -2.14 -22.27
CA LEU A 116 15.33 -2.95 -22.93
C LEU A 116 14.68 -3.70 -24.09
N LYS A 117 14.93 -3.24 -25.33
CA LYS A 117 14.30 -3.77 -26.56
C LYS A 117 14.51 -5.28 -26.71
N ASN A 118 15.72 -5.78 -26.45
CA ASN A 118 16.07 -7.19 -26.67
C ASN A 118 15.41 -8.12 -25.65
N SER A 119 15.31 -7.71 -24.38
CA SER A 119 14.67 -8.53 -23.34
C SER A 119 13.17 -8.26 -23.20
N LYS A 120 12.64 -7.25 -23.92
CA LYS A 120 11.25 -6.76 -23.82
C LYS A 120 10.82 -6.42 -22.39
N LYS A 121 11.75 -5.92 -21.57
CA LYS A 121 11.52 -5.59 -20.15
C LYS A 121 11.73 -4.10 -19.88
N THR A 122 10.89 -3.55 -19.03
CA THR A 122 11.15 -2.24 -18.40
C THR A 122 12.00 -2.48 -17.16
N VAL A 123 13.14 -1.79 -17.08
CA VAL A 123 14.01 -1.78 -15.90
C VAL A 123 13.96 -0.40 -15.24
N TYR A 124 14.03 -0.37 -13.91
CA TYR A 124 14.00 0.85 -13.12
C TYR A 124 15.40 1.22 -12.67
N MET A 125 15.83 2.42 -13.05
CA MET A 125 17.17 2.96 -12.84
C MET A 125 17.14 4.12 -11.84
N GLY A 126 18.29 4.74 -11.58
CA GLY A 126 18.37 5.90 -10.70
C GLY A 126 18.11 5.60 -9.21
N HIS A 127 18.23 4.33 -8.79
CA HIS A 127 18.17 3.92 -7.39
C HIS A 127 19.31 4.53 -6.54
N ARG A 128 20.41 4.95 -7.18
CA ARG A 128 21.52 5.64 -6.50
C ARG A 128 21.11 6.97 -5.86
N ARG A 129 19.94 7.54 -6.22
CA ARG A 129 19.42 8.76 -5.59
C ARG A 129 19.07 8.56 -4.10
N PHE A 130 18.78 7.32 -3.69
CA PHE A 130 18.48 6.93 -2.31
C PHE A 130 19.73 6.81 -1.42
N LEU A 131 20.92 6.86 -2.01
CA LEU A 131 22.17 6.85 -1.27
C LEU A 131 22.49 8.25 -0.72
N PRO A 132 23.22 8.35 0.42
CA PRO A 132 23.69 9.63 0.94
C PRO A 132 24.39 10.48 -0.13
N PRO A 133 24.27 11.82 -0.11
CA PRO A 133 24.84 12.68 -1.16
C PRO A 133 26.33 12.45 -1.44
N ASN A 134 27.11 12.12 -0.40
CA ASN A 134 28.55 11.90 -0.47
C ASN A 134 28.95 10.44 -0.75
N HIS A 135 27.97 9.55 -1.01
CA HIS A 135 28.24 8.13 -1.22
C HIS A 135 29.01 7.88 -2.54
N ARG A 136 30.12 7.13 -2.49
CA ARG A 136 31.02 6.87 -3.64
C ARG A 136 30.29 6.39 -4.89
N TYR A 137 29.32 5.49 -4.75
CA TYR A 137 28.56 4.95 -5.89
C TYR A 137 27.77 6.01 -6.66
N ARG A 138 27.44 7.16 -6.08
CA ARG A 138 26.78 8.25 -6.81
C ARG A 138 27.67 8.86 -7.91
N LYS A 139 28.99 8.79 -7.76
CA LYS A 139 29.97 9.25 -8.77
C LYS A 139 30.54 8.12 -9.62
N ASN A 140 30.24 6.87 -9.29
CA ASN A 140 30.73 5.71 -10.04
C ASN A 140 29.94 5.57 -11.35
N THR A 141 30.50 6.08 -12.44
CA THR A 141 29.90 6.00 -13.78
C THR A 141 30.23 4.68 -14.48
N LYS A 142 31.40 4.10 -14.20
CA LYS A 142 31.93 2.92 -14.90
C LYS A 142 31.12 1.65 -14.61
N GLU A 143 30.74 1.42 -13.35
CA GLU A 143 30.02 0.20 -12.94
C GLU A 143 28.49 0.31 -13.06
N PHE A 144 27.98 1.50 -13.41
CA PHE A 144 26.54 1.80 -13.45
C PHE A 144 26.11 2.29 -14.84
N ASP A 145 25.19 3.26 -14.90
CA ASP A 145 24.53 3.75 -16.11
C ASP A 145 25.32 4.87 -16.83
N GLY A 146 26.63 4.95 -16.61
CA GLY A 146 27.50 5.95 -17.25
C GLY A 146 27.31 7.38 -16.75
N LYS A 147 26.42 7.63 -15.79
CA LYS A 147 26.07 8.99 -15.31
C LYS A 147 26.42 9.17 -13.84
N SER A 148 26.77 10.39 -13.44
CA SER A 148 26.82 10.75 -12.02
C SER A 148 25.40 11.05 -11.52
N GLU A 149 25.05 10.58 -10.32
CA GLU A 149 23.73 10.80 -9.72
C GLU A 149 23.77 11.93 -8.69
N LEU A 150 23.26 13.09 -9.08
CA LEU A 150 23.19 14.29 -8.23
C LEU A 150 21.77 14.56 -7.70
N ARG A 151 20.74 13.89 -8.23
CA ARG A 151 19.35 14.11 -7.84
C ARG A 151 19.11 13.63 -6.41
N ARG A 152 18.26 14.34 -5.68
CA ARG A 152 17.85 13.91 -4.34
C ARG A 152 16.63 12.99 -4.44
N VAL A 153 16.43 12.18 -3.41
CA VAL A 153 15.15 11.49 -3.24
C VAL A 153 14.05 12.53 -3.14
N ARG A 154 12.96 12.31 -3.86
CA ARG A 154 11.74 13.08 -3.67
C ARG A 154 11.31 12.96 -2.22
N ARG A 155 11.32 14.08 -1.49
CA ARG A 155 10.80 14.10 -0.12
C ARG A 155 9.28 13.93 -0.19
N GLY A 156 8.71 13.30 0.84
CA GLY A 156 7.33 12.80 0.90
C GLY A 156 6.33 13.63 0.10
N PHE A 157 5.47 12.96 -0.65
CA PHE A 157 4.40 13.62 -1.40
C PHE A 157 3.07 13.34 -0.70
N ASP A 158 2.17 14.32 -0.75
CA ASP A 158 0.81 14.15 -0.22
C ASP A 158 0.01 13.26 -1.19
N ALA A 159 -0.02 11.96 -0.90
CA ALA A 159 -0.80 10.99 -1.67
C ALA A 159 -2.31 11.32 -1.66
N PHE A 160 -2.82 11.91 -0.59
CA PHE A 160 -4.24 12.28 -0.51
C PHE A 160 -4.59 13.37 -1.51
N SER A 161 -3.75 14.42 -1.63
CA SER A 161 -3.95 15.49 -2.62
C SER A 161 -4.10 14.99 -4.07
N ARG A 162 -3.43 13.87 -4.40
CA ARG A 162 -3.48 13.27 -5.75
C ARG A 162 -4.80 12.58 -6.04
N VAL A 163 -5.51 12.16 -4.99
CA VAL A 163 -6.69 11.33 -5.10
C VAL A 163 -7.99 11.97 -4.58
N GLN A 164 -7.91 13.08 -3.86
CA GLN A 164 -9.06 13.70 -3.19
C GLN A 164 -10.23 14.02 -4.12
N ASN A 165 -9.93 14.44 -5.36
CA ASN A 165 -10.92 14.84 -6.36
C ASN A 165 -11.21 13.74 -7.40
N MET A 166 -10.70 12.51 -7.18
CA MET A 166 -10.99 11.41 -8.08
C MET A 166 -12.35 10.78 -7.75
N ASN A 167 -13.19 10.66 -8.77
CA ASN A 167 -14.41 9.87 -8.69
C ASN A 167 -14.06 8.38 -8.85
N THR A 168 -13.95 7.66 -7.73
CA THR A 168 -13.81 6.20 -7.74
C THR A 168 -15.16 5.55 -8.04
N ILE A 169 -15.36 5.12 -9.29
CA ILE A 169 -16.52 4.30 -9.66
C ILE A 169 -16.12 2.82 -9.53
N LEU A 170 -16.59 2.16 -8.49
CA LEU A 170 -16.39 0.72 -8.27
C LEU A 170 -17.34 -0.12 -9.13
N GLY A 171 -16.92 -1.33 -9.52
CA GLY A 171 -17.75 -2.27 -10.26
C GLY A 171 -17.30 -2.56 -11.70
N LYS A 172 -17.59 -3.79 -12.16
CA LYS A 172 -17.10 -4.40 -13.42
C LYS A 172 -17.44 -3.67 -14.73
N ARG A 173 -18.24 -2.58 -14.70
CA ARG A 173 -18.75 -1.90 -15.91
C ARG A 173 -18.22 -0.47 -16.13
N SER A 174 -17.41 0.08 -15.23
CA SER A 174 -16.84 1.42 -15.42
C SER A 174 -15.43 1.34 -16.05
N ARG A 175 -15.30 1.85 -17.27
CA ARG A 175 -13.99 2.28 -17.79
C ARG A 175 -13.90 3.77 -17.60
N THR A 176 -13.32 4.21 -16.49
CA THR A 176 -12.99 5.63 -16.36
C THR A 176 -11.80 5.92 -17.29
N GLU A 177 -11.87 7.00 -18.07
CA GLU A 177 -10.70 7.54 -18.75
C GLU A 177 -9.71 8.07 -17.71
N ILE A 178 -8.83 7.20 -17.25
CA ILE A 178 -7.89 7.56 -16.20
C ILE A 178 -6.65 8.16 -16.85
N ARG A 179 -6.53 9.49 -16.75
CA ARG A 179 -5.29 10.22 -17.05
C ARG A 179 -4.33 10.08 -15.87
N GLY A 180 -3.16 9.50 -16.10
CA GLY A 180 -2.11 9.34 -15.09
C GLY A 180 -2.07 7.96 -14.41
N ASN A 181 -1.20 7.86 -13.40
CA ASN A 181 -0.89 6.61 -12.73
C ASN A 181 -1.82 6.26 -11.56
N TRP A 182 -2.47 7.26 -10.97
CA TRP A 182 -3.48 7.08 -9.95
C TRP A 182 -4.78 6.62 -10.60
N ARG A 183 -5.26 5.44 -10.21
CA ARG A 183 -6.43 4.75 -10.80
C ARG A 183 -7.68 4.83 -9.96
N LYS A 184 -7.55 5.11 -8.67
CA LYS A 184 -8.66 5.32 -7.74
C LYS A 184 -8.19 6.04 -6.48
N ARG A 185 -9.14 6.62 -5.76
CA ARG A 185 -9.01 6.92 -4.33
C ARG A 185 -9.30 5.64 -3.54
N SER A 186 -8.32 5.19 -2.76
CA SER A 186 -8.43 4.07 -1.83
C SER A 186 -9.50 4.29 -0.76
N ILE A 187 -10.20 3.23 -0.35
CA ILE A 187 -11.15 3.27 0.77
C ILE A 187 -10.50 3.61 2.12
N PHE A 188 -9.19 3.37 2.28
CA PHE A 188 -8.49 3.76 3.52
C PHE A 188 -8.52 5.27 3.78
N TRP A 189 -8.67 6.10 2.74
CA TRP A 189 -8.83 7.55 2.89
C TRP A 189 -10.14 7.97 3.58
N ASP A 190 -11.07 7.05 3.78
CA ASP A 190 -12.29 7.29 4.55
C ASP A 190 -12.06 7.13 6.06
N LEU A 191 -10.91 6.60 6.48
CA LEU A 191 -10.49 6.59 7.87
C LEU A 191 -9.98 8.00 8.24
N PRO A 192 -10.50 8.63 9.31
CA PRO A 192 -10.26 10.04 9.61
C PRO A 192 -8.78 10.37 9.92
N TYR A 193 -8.02 9.38 10.39
CA TYR A 193 -6.61 9.50 10.73
C TYR A 193 -5.64 9.17 9.58
N TRP A 194 -6.13 8.55 8.49
CA TRP A 194 -5.24 7.99 7.45
C TRP A 194 -4.44 9.07 6.70
N LYS A 195 -5.03 10.26 6.53
CA LYS A 195 -4.37 11.45 5.96
C LYS A 195 -3.18 11.97 6.76
N CYS A 196 -3.07 11.60 8.03
CA CYS A 196 -1.98 12.03 8.91
C CYS A 196 -0.84 11.01 8.97
N LEU A 197 -1.04 9.82 8.40
CA LEU A 197 -0.02 8.78 8.33
C LEU A 197 0.87 9.00 7.12
N GLU A 198 2.15 8.64 7.24
CA GLU A 198 3.05 8.53 6.08
C GLU A 198 2.69 7.25 5.32
N VAL A 199 1.82 7.37 4.31
CA VAL A 199 1.31 6.25 3.48
C VAL A 199 1.84 6.33 2.05
#